data_AF-A0A7Y9W811-F1
#
_entry.id   AF-A0A7Y9W811-F1
#
_cell.length_a   1.000
_cell.length_b   1.000
_cell.length_c   1.000
_cell.angle_alpha   90.00
_cell.angle_beta   90.00
_cell.angle_gamma   90.00
#
_symmetry.space_group_name_H-M   'P 1'
#
loop_
_entity.id
_entity.type
_entity.pdbx_description
1 polymer ?
#
loop_
_entity_poly.entity_id
_entity_poly.type
_entity_poly.pdbx_seq_one_letter_code
_entity_poly.pdbx_strand_id
1 'polypeptide(L)'
;MYDVEVLVADSKSGAIVAHFYEPSAITSDAIRFSSIDLDTARYQLTPQLRAFGVRVTYEGSSRVNPYEAQALSLYVQDGHTLRRVLDDMLVANDSGEWDGNCAGTFSSIARSLAVGPANDSGYATLRVGETSKDRVSKQTSSDCVSKESTPKRSTTTLNYNGTAYSVPKALHYE
;
A
#
# COMPACT_ATOMS: atom_id res chain seq x y z
N MET A 1 -14.62 5.70 -11.43
CA MET A 1 -13.26 6.25 -11.25
C MET A 1 -13.37 7.45 -10.34
N TYR A 2 -12.36 7.67 -9.49
CA TYR A 2 -12.24 8.85 -8.64
C TYR A 2 -10.94 9.58 -8.99
N ASP A 3 -11.01 10.90 -8.93
CA ASP A 3 -9.84 11.75 -8.96
C ASP A 3 -9.24 11.82 -7.55
N VAL A 4 -7.93 12.01 -7.45
CA VAL A 4 -7.24 12.24 -6.18
C VAL A 4 -6.56 13.60 -6.22
N GLU A 5 -6.81 14.40 -5.18
CA GLU A 5 -6.02 15.61 -4.91
C GLU A 5 -5.37 15.50 -3.54
N VAL A 6 -4.05 15.64 -3.50
CA VAL A 6 -3.25 15.67 -2.29
C VAL A 6 -2.79 17.10 -2.07
N LEU A 7 -3.13 17.67 -0.92
CA LEU A 7 -2.81 19.05 -0.55
C LEU A 7 -1.84 19.07 0.62
N VAL A 8 -0.88 19.98 0.58
CA VAL A 8 -0.14 20.42 1.77
C VAL A 8 -0.59 21.84 2.07
N ALA A 9 -1.04 22.07 3.29
CA ALA A 9 -1.49 23.38 3.76
C ALA A 9 -0.66 23.86 4.95
N ASP A 10 -0.44 25.16 5.03
CA ASP A 10 0.11 25.79 6.23
C ASP A 10 -0.88 25.63 7.40
N SER A 11 -0.42 25.06 8.51
CA SER A 11 -1.29 24.66 9.61
C SER A 11 -1.90 25.84 10.39
N LYS A 12 -1.37 27.06 10.22
CA LYS A 12 -1.87 28.27 10.90
C LYS A 12 -2.88 29.03 10.05
N SER A 13 -2.57 29.22 8.78
CA SER A 13 -3.36 30.04 7.85
C SER A 13 -4.34 29.22 7.02
N GLY A 14 -4.12 27.91 6.87
CA GLY A 14 -4.88 27.05 5.97
C GLY A 14 -4.54 27.26 4.49
N ALA A 15 -3.56 28.10 4.17
CA ALA A 15 -3.14 28.34 2.79
C ALA A 15 -2.55 27.06 2.19
N ILE A 16 -3.01 26.66 1.01
CA ILE A 16 -2.42 25.55 0.25
C ILE A 16 -1.04 26.01 -0.24
N VAL A 17 0.01 25.29 0.18
CA VAL A 17 1.41 25.63 -0.15
C VAL A 17 2.00 24.73 -1.23
N ALA A 18 1.40 23.55 -1.45
CA ALA A 18 1.69 22.64 -2.54
C ALA A 18 0.50 21.70 -2.74
N HIS A 19 0.31 21.21 -3.97
CA HIS A 19 -0.68 20.18 -4.25
C HIS A 19 -0.27 19.28 -5.41
N PHE A 20 -0.89 18.11 -5.47
CA PHE A 20 -0.78 17.15 -6.56
C PHE A 20 -2.18 16.66 -6.91
N TYR A 21 -2.60 16.85 -8.16
CA TYR A 21 -3.88 16.39 -8.67
C TYR A 21 -3.66 15.30 -9.71
N GLU A 22 -4.39 14.21 -9.57
CA GLU A 22 -4.39 13.09 -10.50
C GLU A 22 -5.82 12.74 -10.90
N PRO A 23 -6.19 13.00 -12.15
CA PRO A 23 -7.50 12.62 -12.65
C PRO A 23 -7.57 11.11 -12.79
N SER A 24 -8.72 10.54 -12.44
CA SER A 24 -9.02 9.11 -12.63
C SER A 24 -8.01 8.17 -11.97
N ALA A 25 -7.40 8.62 -10.86
CA ALA A 25 -6.37 7.88 -10.11
C ALA A 25 -6.88 6.54 -9.56
N ILE A 26 -8.13 6.50 -9.10
CA ILE A 26 -8.69 5.32 -8.44
C ILE A 26 -9.77 4.71 -9.33
N THR A 27 -9.53 3.50 -9.81
CA THR A 27 -10.58 2.67 -10.42
C THR A 27 -11.37 1.96 -9.32
N SER A 28 -12.69 1.88 -9.49
CA SER A 28 -13.59 1.28 -8.51
C SER A 28 -14.75 0.63 -9.24
N ASP A 29 -14.81 -0.69 -9.18
CA ASP A 29 -15.81 -1.51 -9.86
C ASP A 29 -16.25 -2.71 -8.97
N ALA A 30 -16.05 -3.95 -9.42
CA ALA A 30 -16.16 -5.15 -8.61
C ALA A 30 -15.23 -5.12 -7.39
N ILE A 31 -14.03 -4.54 -7.53
CA ILE A 31 -13.17 -4.15 -6.42
C ILE A 31 -13.35 -2.65 -6.21
N ARG A 32 -14.05 -2.28 -5.13
CA ARG A 32 -14.43 -0.89 -4.90
C ARG A 32 -13.40 -0.18 -4.03
N PHE A 33 -13.27 1.12 -4.26
CA PHE A 33 -12.66 2.03 -3.30
C PHE A 33 -13.42 1.96 -1.96
N SER A 34 -12.68 1.88 -0.86
CA SER A 34 -13.21 1.77 0.50
C SER A 34 -12.83 2.98 1.35
N SER A 35 -11.53 3.24 1.50
CA SER A 35 -11.01 4.32 2.36
C SER A 35 -9.74 4.94 1.79
N ILE A 36 -9.44 6.15 2.28
CA ILE A 36 -8.17 6.83 2.05
C ILE A 36 -7.66 7.39 3.37
N ASP A 37 -6.37 7.19 3.65
CA ASP A 37 -5.76 7.50 4.95
C ASP A 37 -4.37 8.14 4.76
N LEU A 38 -3.97 9.01 5.69
CA LEU A 38 -2.62 9.57 5.71
C LEU A 38 -1.67 8.67 6.52
N ASP A 39 -0.51 8.35 5.94
CA ASP A 39 0.58 7.66 6.63
C ASP A 39 1.69 8.65 6.97
N THR A 40 1.85 8.94 8.26
CA THR A 40 2.86 9.90 8.75
C THR A 40 4.11 9.24 9.30
N ALA A 41 4.42 7.99 8.91
CA ALA A 41 5.65 7.33 9.33
C ALA A 41 6.91 8.15 8.95
N ARG A 42 8.06 7.80 9.53
CA ARG A 42 9.31 8.57 9.36
C ARG A 42 10.00 8.21 8.05
N TYR A 43 9.42 8.58 6.91
CA TYR A 43 10.01 8.44 5.58
C TYR A 43 11.01 9.57 5.30
N GLN A 44 12.12 9.63 6.05
CA GLN A 44 13.18 10.60 5.79
C GLN A 44 14.00 10.15 4.57
N LEU A 45 13.74 10.74 3.40
CA LEU A 45 14.33 10.28 2.15
C LEU A 45 15.67 10.94 1.86
N THR A 46 15.83 12.21 2.22
CA THR A 46 17.12 12.93 2.23
C THR A 46 17.22 13.71 3.54
N PRO A 47 18.35 14.35 3.91
CA PRO A 47 18.38 15.18 5.11
C PRO A 47 17.38 16.36 5.10
N GLN A 48 16.95 16.81 3.92
CA GLN A 48 16.04 17.95 3.74
C GLN A 48 14.60 17.53 3.40
N LEU A 49 14.41 16.33 2.83
CA LEU A 49 13.11 15.87 2.33
C LEU A 49 12.59 14.69 3.13
N ARG A 50 11.45 14.90 3.77
CA ARG A 50 10.65 13.85 4.41
C ARG A 50 9.37 13.64 3.61
N ALA A 51 9.10 12.39 3.26
CA ALA A 51 7.84 12.02 2.65
C ALA A 51 6.75 11.77 3.71
N PHE A 52 5.50 11.89 3.26
CA PHE A 52 4.33 11.31 3.91
C PHE A 52 3.64 10.39 2.90
N GLY A 53 2.88 9.43 3.41
CA GLY A 53 2.14 8.49 2.59
C GLY A 53 0.66 8.81 2.50
N VAL A 54 0.07 8.35 1.41
CA VAL A 54 -1.38 8.24 1.22
C VAL A 54 -1.66 6.76 1.00
N ARG A 55 -2.54 6.18 1.82
CA ARG A 55 -2.98 4.79 1.72
C ARG A 55 -4.38 4.75 1.14
N VAL A 56 -4.58 3.92 0.12
CA VAL A 56 -5.90 3.68 -0.48
C VAL A 56 -6.27 2.23 -0.21
N THR A 57 -7.45 2.02 0.38
CA THR A 57 -8.00 0.70 0.68
C THR A 57 -9.08 0.35 -0.33
N TYR A 58 -9.05 -0.89 -0.81
CA TYR A 58 -9.94 -1.46 -1.80
C TYR A 58 -10.57 -2.73 -1.24
N GLU A 59 -11.84 -2.96 -1.54
CA GLU A 59 -12.55 -4.15 -1.06
C GLU A 59 -13.48 -4.74 -2.13
N GLY A 60 -13.54 -6.07 -2.19
CA GLY A 60 -14.53 -6.80 -2.98
C GLY A 60 -15.84 -6.94 -2.22
N SER A 61 -16.96 -6.99 -2.95
CA SER A 61 -18.29 -7.19 -2.34
C SER A 61 -18.67 -8.66 -2.15
N SER A 62 -17.94 -9.59 -2.77
CA SER A 62 -18.28 -11.01 -2.74
C SER A 62 -17.91 -11.64 -1.41
N ARG A 63 -18.91 -12.16 -0.71
CA ARG A 63 -18.67 -12.94 0.50
C ARG A 63 -17.95 -14.26 0.23
N VAL A 64 -18.26 -14.92 -0.89
CA VAL A 64 -17.68 -16.21 -1.26
C VAL A 64 -16.32 -16.06 -1.95
N ASN A 65 -15.99 -14.86 -2.44
CA ASN A 65 -14.68 -14.52 -2.98
C ASN A 65 -14.18 -13.24 -2.30
N PRO A 66 -13.87 -13.28 -0.98
CA PRO A 66 -13.46 -12.10 -0.25
C PRO A 66 -12.17 -11.54 -0.83
N TYR A 67 -12.08 -10.22 -0.85
CA TYR A 67 -10.91 -9.49 -1.32
C TYR A 67 -10.80 -8.17 -0.58
N GLU A 68 -9.60 -7.86 -0.10
CA GLU A 68 -9.21 -6.55 0.44
C GLU A 68 -7.77 -6.28 0.00
N ALA A 69 -7.47 -5.04 -0.39
CA ALA A 69 -6.12 -4.62 -0.69
C ALA A 69 -5.88 -3.20 -0.20
N GLN A 70 -4.65 -2.89 0.17
CA GLN A 70 -4.24 -1.54 0.49
C GLN A 70 -2.98 -1.19 -0.31
N ALA A 71 -3.01 -0.07 -1.01
CA ALA A 71 -1.89 0.49 -1.74
C ALA A 71 -1.34 1.72 -1.00
N LEU A 72 -0.03 1.94 -1.08
CA LEU A 72 0.67 3.09 -0.50
C LEU A 72 1.35 3.87 -1.61
N SER A 73 1.09 5.18 -1.65
CA SER A 73 1.84 6.16 -2.42
C SER A 73 2.58 7.11 -1.48
N LEU A 74 3.83 7.49 -1.79
CA LEU A 74 4.61 8.46 -1.00
C LEU A 74 4.77 9.79 -1.74
N TYR A 75 4.64 10.89 -1.01
CA TYR A 75 4.73 12.25 -1.53
C TYR A 75 5.79 13.05 -0.79
N VAL A 76 6.58 13.84 -1.53
CA VAL A 76 7.51 14.83 -0.97
C VAL A 76 7.12 16.23 -1.40
N GLN A 77 7.13 17.15 -0.45
CA GLN A 77 7.07 18.57 -0.74
C GLN A 77 8.49 19.09 -1.00
N ASP A 78 8.70 19.65 -2.18
CA ASP A 78 9.95 20.27 -2.62
C ASP A 78 9.68 21.73 -2.99
N GLY A 79 9.90 22.61 -2.02
CA GLY A 79 9.44 24.01 -2.10
C GLY A 79 7.91 24.09 -2.22
N HIS A 80 7.44 24.63 -3.35
CA HIS A 80 6.01 24.77 -3.68
C HIS A 80 5.45 23.63 -4.53
N THR A 81 6.25 22.60 -4.80
CA THR A 81 5.83 21.46 -5.63
C THR A 81 5.62 20.23 -4.74
N LEU A 82 4.50 19.53 -4.94
CA LEU A 82 4.29 18.21 -4.34
C LEU A 82 4.56 17.15 -5.40
N ARG A 83 5.46 16.20 -5.12
CA ARG A 83 5.82 15.12 -6.03
C ARG A 83 5.48 13.77 -5.44
N ARG A 84 4.79 12.92 -6.19
CA ARG A 84 4.72 11.49 -5.88
C ARG A 84 6.06 10.84 -6.21
N VAL A 85 6.64 10.14 -5.24
CA VAL A 85 7.96 9.49 -5.37
C VAL A 85 7.89 7.98 -5.21
N LEU A 86 6.79 7.43 -4.71
CA LEU A 86 6.50 6.00 -4.74
C LEU A 86 5.01 5.89 -5.07
N ASP A 87 4.69 5.02 -6.03
CA ASP A 87 3.35 4.91 -6.59
C ASP A 87 2.76 3.53 -6.29
N ASP A 88 1.54 3.55 -5.75
CA ASP A 88 0.63 2.42 -5.54
C ASP A 88 1.30 1.09 -5.21
N MET A 89 2.22 1.11 -4.26
CA MET A 89 2.83 -0.12 -3.77
C MET A 89 1.83 -0.85 -2.88
N LEU A 90 1.45 -2.05 -3.27
CA LEU A 90 0.59 -2.91 -2.48
C LEU A 90 1.26 -3.21 -1.13
N VAL A 91 0.64 -2.76 -0.03
CA VAL A 91 1.15 -2.92 1.34
C VAL A 91 0.39 -3.98 2.13
N ALA A 92 -0.84 -4.28 1.76
CA ALA A 92 -1.60 -5.38 2.33
C ALA A 92 -2.54 -5.98 1.27
N ASN A 93 -2.74 -7.29 1.31
CA ASN A 93 -3.80 -7.96 0.55
C ASN A 93 -4.30 -9.16 1.35
N ASP A 94 -5.61 -9.30 1.41
CA ASP A 94 -6.30 -10.49 1.89
C ASP A 94 -7.25 -10.94 0.78
N SER A 95 -7.19 -12.20 0.40
CA SER A 95 -8.05 -12.76 -0.64
C SER A 95 -8.39 -14.22 -0.37
N GLY A 96 -9.44 -14.73 -0.99
CA GLY A 96 -9.73 -16.15 -0.91
C GLY A 96 -10.96 -16.60 -1.68
N GLU A 97 -11.24 -17.89 -1.54
CA GLU A 97 -12.43 -18.58 -2.01
C GLU A 97 -13.06 -19.28 -0.80
N TRP A 98 -14.35 -19.06 -0.59
CA TRP A 98 -15.10 -19.53 0.56
C TRP A 98 -16.45 -20.10 0.11
N ASP A 99 -16.85 -21.23 0.69
CA ASP A 99 -18.16 -21.84 0.46
C ASP A 99 -19.32 -21.02 1.08
N GLY A 100 -18.98 -19.94 1.80
CA GLY A 100 -19.95 -19.11 2.50
C GLY A 100 -20.47 -19.73 3.80
N ASN A 101 -19.80 -20.74 4.34
CA ASN A 101 -20.14 -21.38 5.61
C ASN A 101 -18.89 -21.69 6.44
N CYS A 102 -17.99 -22.52 5.93
CA CYS A 102 -16.75 -22.87 6.61
C CYS A 102 -15.61 -23.19 5.65
N ALA A 103 -15.81 -24.06 4.65
CA ALA A 103 -14.72 -24.53 3.80
C ALA A 103 -14.20 -23.41 2.89
N GLY A 104 -12.89 -23.19 2.89
CA GLY A 104 -12.29 -22.17 2.04
C GLY A 104 -10.78 -22.13 2.09
N THR A 105 -10.20 -21.40 1.14
CA THR A 105 -8.77 -21.15 1.01
C THR A 105 -8.53 -19.66 0.89
N PHE A 106 -7.58 -19.16 1.67
CA PHE A 106 -7.31 -17.73 1.79
C PHE A 106 -5.81 -17.50 1.72
N SER A 107 -5.41 -16.35 1.19
CA SER A 107 -4.03 -15.88 1.20
C SER A 107 -3.97 -14.47 1.76
N SER A 108 -2.91 -14.16 2.48
CA SER A 108 -2.64 -12.84 3.00
C SER A 108 -1.20 -12.42 2.73
N ILE A 109 -1.03 -11.13 2.44
CA ILE A 109 0.24 -10.45 2.26
C ILE A 109 0.23 -9.22 3.16
N ALA A 110 1.30 -9.04 3.93
CA ALA A 110 1.56 -7.82 4.67
C ALA A 110 2.98 -7.34 4.37
N ARG A 111 3.11 -6.05 4.02
CA ARG A 111 4.40 -5.42 3.73
C ARG A 111 4.66 -4.23 4.64
N SER A 112 5.91 -4.12 5.07
CA SER A 112 6.43 -2.97 5.81
C SER A 112 7.52 -2.28 5.00
N LEU A 113 7.70 -0.99 5.25
CA LEU A 113 8.67 -0.17 4.56
C LEU A 113 9.63 0.43 5.58
N ALA A 114 10.93 0.15 5.41
CA ALA A 114 11.98 0.72 6.24
C ALA A 114 12.89 1.61 5.38
N VAL A 115 13.29 2.75 5.94
CA VAL A 115 14.26 3.67 5.32
C VAL A 115 15.66 3.11 5.52
N GLY A 116 16.38 2.91 4.42
CA GLY A 116 17.76 2.43 4.37
C GLY A 116 18.78 3.55 4.16
N PRO A 117 20.05 3.20 3.89
CA PRO A 117 21.07 4.18 3.54
C PRO A 117 20.77 4.85 2.19
N ALA A 118 21.34 6.04 1.98
CA ALA A 118 21.27 6.74 0.72
C ALA A 118 21.94 5.96 -0.42
N ASN A 119 21.35 6.01 -1.61
CA ASN A 119 21.94 5.53 -2.85
C ASN A 119 22.70 6.66 -3.56
N ASP A 120 23.21 6.38 -4.77
CA ASP A 120 23.98 7.34 -5.57
C ASP A 120 23.20 8.61 -5.96
N SER A 121 21.87 8.58 -5.90
CA SER A 121 21.02 9.76 -6.11
C SER A 121 20.84 10.61 -4.84
N GLY A 122 21.47 10.25 -3.72
CA GLY A 122 21.36 10.95 -2.44
C GLY A 122 20.05 10.68 -1.68
N TYR A 123 19.17 9.84 -2.22
CA TYR A 123 17.93 9.40 -1.59
C TYR A 123 18.14 8.08 -0.87
N ALA A 124 17.58 7.96 0.34
CA ALA A 124 17.51 6.72 1.08
C ALA A 124 16.87 5.61 0.24
N THR A 125 17.45 4.43 0.25
CA THR A 125 16.80 3.23 -0.26
C THR A 125 15.57 2.90 0.59
N LEU A 126 14.56 2.25 0.01
CA LEU A 126 13.39 1.76 0.76
C LEU A 126 13.42 0.24 0.80
N ARG A 127 13.55 -0.34 1.99
CA ARG A 127 13.54 -1.78 2.18
C ARG A 127 12.11 -2.24 2.48
N VAL A 128 11.53 -2.96 1.52
CA VAL A 128 10.22 -3.61 1.63
C VAL A 128 10.42 -4.97 2.30
N GLY A 129 9.88 -5.15 3.49
CA GLY A 129 9.77 -6.46 4.13
C GLY A 129 8.39 -7.03 3.87
N GLU A 130 8.30 -8.25 3.35
CA GLU A 130 7.02 -8.92 3.08
C GLU A 130 6.88 -10.17 3.95
N THR A 131 5.67 -10.39 4.46
CA THR A 131 5.24 -11.66 5.02
C THR A 131 3.99 -12.12 4.29
N SER A 132 3.99 -13.36 3.79
CA SER A 132 2.81 -13.98 3.21
C SER A 132 2.41 -15.26 3.93
N LYS A 133 1.12 -15.55 3.95
CA LYS A 133 0.55 -16.75 4.59
C LYS A 133 -0.64 -17.26 3.79
N ASP A 134 -0.82 -18.57 3.80
CA ASP A 134 -2.03 -19.21 3.29
C ASP A 134 -2.81 -19.81 4.47
N ARG A 135 -4.14 -19.79 4.40
CA ARG A 135 -5.02 -20.38 5.39
C ARG A 135 -6.04 -21.27 4.69
N VAL A 136 -6.19 -22.49 5.20
CA VAL A 136 -7.25 -23.41 4.76
C VAL A 136 -8.20 -23.63 5.91
N SER A 137 -9.49 -23.45 5.66
CA SER A 137 -10.56 -23.70 6.61
C SER A 137 -11.40 -24.89 6.15
N LYS A 138 -11.77 -25.77 7.08
CA LYS A 138 -12.55 -26.98 6.82
C LYS A 138 -13.54 -27.24 7.93
N GLN A 139 -14.72 -27.72 7.53
CA GLN A 139 -15.72 -28.21 8.46
C GLN A 139 -15.27 -29.55 9.04
N THR A 140 -15.25 -29.64 10.36
CA THR A 140 -15.19 -30.91 11.11
C THR A 140 -16.59 -31.22 11.65
N SER A 141 -16.77 -32.33 12.38
CA SER A 141 -18.09 -32.82 12.81
C SER A 141 -19.01 -31.77 13.44
N SER A 142 -18.46 -30.79 14.16
CA SER A 142 -19.22 -29.67 14.75
C SER A 142 -18.58 -28.31 14.56
N ASP A 143 -17.28 -28.25 14.27
CA ASP A 143 -16.51 -27.00 14.32
C ASP A 143 -15.86 -26.67 12.98
N CYS A 144 -15.74 -25.36 12.72
CA CYS A 144 -14.94 -24.85 11.62
C CYS A 144 -13.49 -24.69 12.08
N VAL A 145 -12.59 -25.52 11.56
CA VAL A 145 -11.18 -25.53 11.96
C VAL A 145 -10.33 -24.94 10.84
N SER A 146 -9.52 -23.95 11.18
CA SER A 146 -8.59 -23.30 10.26
C SER A 146 -7.15 -23.69 10.56
N LYS A 147 -6.36 -23.90 9.49
CA LYS A 147 -4.92 -24.15 9.57
C LYS A 147 -4.17 -23.13 8.71
N GLU A 148 -3.24 -22.42 9.33
CA GLU A 148 -2.31 -21.53 8.64
C GLU A 148 -1.08 -22.31 8.15
N SER A 149 -0.55 -21.88 7.01
CA SER A 149 0.76 -22.31 6.54
C SER A 149 1.87 -21.66 7.37
N THR A 150 3.08 -22.23 7.31
CA THR A 150 4.27 -21.51 7.77
C THR A 150 4.40 -20.20 6.97
N PRO A 151 4.61 -19.05 7.63
CA PRO A 151 4.73 -17.77 6.93
C PRO A 151 5.99 -17.75 6.06
N LYS A 152 5.85 -17.27 4.83
CA LYS A 152 6.97 -16.98 3.93
C LYS A 152 7.38 -15.53 4.13
N ARG A 153 8.68 -15.25 4.09
CA ARG A 153 9.21 -13.89 4.23
C ARG A 153 10.15 -13.58 3.08
N SER A 154 10.03 -12.37 2.55
CA SER A 154 10.91 -11.87 1.52
C SER A 154 11.31 -10.43 1.82
N THR A 155 12.34 -9.95 1.13
CA THR A 155 12.77 -8.55 1.22
C THR A 155 13.11 -8.07 -0.17
N THR A 156 12.70 -6.86 -0.51
CA THR A 156 13.08 -6.17 -1.74
C THR A 156 13.55 -4.76 -1.40
N THR A 157 14.61 -4.30 -2.03
CA THR A 157 15.08 -2.92 -1.89
C THR A 157 14.64 -2.12 -3.11
N LEU A 158 13.94 -1.01 -2.88
CA LEU A 158 13.58 -0.04 -3.89
C LEU A 158 14.63 1.06 -3.91
N ASN A 159 15.17 1.32 -5.10
CA ASN A 159 16.12 2.39 -5.33
C ASN A 159 15.40 3.59 -5.96
N TYR A 160 15.76 4.78 -5.52
CA TYR A 160 15.34 6.01 -6.19
C TYR A 160 16.12 6.16 -7.50
N ASN A 161 15.43 6.39 -8.61
CA ASN A 161 16.01 6.43 -9.95
C ASN A 161 16.32 7.86 -10.46
N GLY A 162 16.23 8.87 -9.60
CA GLY A 162 16.32 10.29 -9.94
C GLY A 162 14.97 10.99 -9.94
N THR A 163 13.88 10.26 -10.19
CA THR A 163 12.51 10.80 -10.22
C THR A 163 11.59 10.15 -9.19
N ALA A 164 11.64 8.81 -9.07
CA ALA A 164 10.80 8.04 -8.17
C ALA A 164 11.51 6.73 -7.74
N TYR A 165 10.94 6.03 -6.76
CA TYR A 165 11.31 4.66 -6.43
C TYR A 165 10.72 3.72 -7.47
N SER A 166 11.58 2.89 -8.06
CA SER A 166 11.14 1.85 -9.00
C SER A 166 10.44 0.72 -8.25
N VAL A 167 9.11 0.70 -8.26
CA VAL A 167 8.29 -0.38 -7.69
C VAL A 167 8.18 -1.51 -8.72
N PRO A 168 8.71 -2.72 -8.42
CA PRO A 168 8.54 -3.88 -9.30
C PRO A 168 7.06 -4.21 -9.45
N LYS A 169 6.66 -4.73 -10.63
CA LYS A 169 5.27 -5.11 -10.92
C LYS A 169 4.65 -6.04 -9.85
N ALA A 170 5.44 -6.95 -9.26
CA ALA A 170 4.96 -7.85 -8.21
C ALA A 170 4.61 -7.15 -6.88
N LEU A 171 5.05 -5.91 -6.69
CA LEU A 171 4.79 -5.08 -5.51
C LEU A 171 3.79 -3.96 -5.80
N HIS A 172 3.42 -3.74 -7.07
CA HIS A 172 2.45 -2.72 -7.47
C HIS A 172 1.02 -3.24 -7.25
N TYR A 173 0.11 -2.36 -6.88
CA TYR A 173 -1.31 -2.62 -6.89
C TYR A 173 -1.82 -2.42 -8.33
N GLU A 174 -2.19 -3.54 -8.96
CA GLU A 174 -2.59 -3.68 -10.38
C GLU A 174 -1.54 -3.25 -11.44
#